data_AF-A0A3L7VS44-F1
#
_entry.id   AF-A0A3L7VS44-F1
#
_cell.length_a   1.000
_cell.length_b   1.000
_cell.length_c   1.000
_cell.angle_alpha   90.00
_cell.angle_beta   90.00
_cell.angle_gamma   90.00
#
_symmetry.space_group_name_H-M   'P 1'
#
loop_
_entity.id
_entity.type
_entity.pdbx_description
1 polymer ?
#
loop_
_entity_poly.entity_id
_entity_poly.type
_entity_poly.pdbx_seq_one_letter_code
_entity_poly.pdbx_strand_id
1 'polypeptide(L)' 'MSTELAPAAPATPVAEIALPVTGMTCASCVNRVERFLKKADGVSGASVNLATSMAT' A
#
# COMPACT_ATOMS: atom_id res chain seq x y z
N MET A 1 -27.12 1.63 -5.99
CA MET A 1 -25.66 1.86 -5.92
C MET A 1 -25.29 1.93 -4.45
N SER A 2 -24.79 0.88 -3.81
CA SER A 2 -23.41 0.34 -3.95
C SER A 2 -22.43 1.47 -3.63
N THR A 3 -21.86 1.52 -2.43
CA THR A 3 -20.75 0.64 -2.07
C THR A 3 -20.79 0.27 -0.60
N GLU A 4 -20.94 -1.03 -0.36
CA GLU A 4 -20.68 -1.72 0.89
C GLU A 4 -19.16 -1.73 1.10
N LEU A 5 -18.68 -1.00 2.11
CA LEU A 5 -17.28 -0.96 2.49
C LEU A 5 -17.06 -2.09 3.50
N ALA A 6 -16.60 -3.24 3.03
CA ALA A 6 -16.25 -4.38 3.88
C ALA A 6 -14.94 -4.11 4.64
N PRO A 7 -14.90 -4.06 5.99
CA PRO A 7 -13.66 -4.15 6.71
C PRO A 7 -13.34 -5.64 6.85
N ALA A 8 -12.50 -6.16 5.96
CA ALA A 8 -11.91 -7.48 6.13
C ALA A 8 -10.83 -7.39 7.22
N ALA A 9 -11.23 -7.57 8.47
CA ALA A 9 -10.31 -7.70 9.60
C ALA A 9 -9.61 -9.07 9.57
N PRO A 10 -8.27 -9.15 9.64
CA PRO A 10 -7.60 -10.38 10.04
C PRO A 10 -7.33 -10.33 11.55
N ALA A 11 -7.57 -11.45 12.23
CA ALA A 11 -7.35 -11.66 13.67
C ALA A 11 -5.86 -11.84 14.06
N THR A 12 -4.96 -11.21 13.30
CA THR A 12 -3.55 -10.95 13.61
C THR A 12 -3.40 -9.43 13.52
N PRO A 13 -2.79 -8.74 14.51
CA PRO A 13 -2.67 -7.29 14.45
C PRO A 13 -1.69 -6.90 13.33
N VAL A 14 -2.18 -6.83 12.09
CA VAL A 14 -1.51 -6.19 10.97
C VAL A 14 -1.58 -4.69 11.23
N ALA A 15 -0.44 -4.12 11.58
CA ALA A 15 -0.29 -2.69 11.71
C ALA A 15 -0.22 -2.08 10.31
N GLU A 16 -1.17 -1.20 10.00
CA GLU A 16 -1.10 -0.37 8.81
C GLU A 16 -0.12 0.78 9.07
N ILE A 17 0.86 0.95 8.17
CA ILE A 17 1.88 1.99 8.30
C ILE A 17 1.84 2.85 7.05
N ALA A 18 1.44 4.11 7.22
CA ALA A 18 1.50 5.09 6.14
C ALA A 18 2.91 5.69 6.05
N LEU A 19 3.59 5.43 4.94
CA LEU A 19 4.92 5.93 4.65
C LEU A 19 4.87 6.96 3.52
N PRO A 20 5.38 8.19 3.72
CA PRO A 20 5.54 9.14 2.63
C PRO A 20 6.65 8.66 1.71
N VAL A 21 6.37 8.58 0.40
CA VAL A 21 7.35 8.11 -0.60
C VAL A 21 7.70 9.25 -1.53
N THR A 22 8.99 9.61 -1.56
CA THR A 22 9.51 10.65 -2.44
C THR A 22 10.04 10.04 -3.75
N GLY A 23 10.09 10.84 -4.82
CA GLY A 23 10.70 10.43 -6.09
C GLY A 23 9.85 9.53 -6.99
N MET A 24 8.62 9.17 -6.61
CA MET A 24 7.68 8.54 -7.52
C MET A 24 7.04 9.60 -8.42
N THR A 25 7.46 9.64 -9.69
CA THR A 25 6.96 10.61 -10.67
C THR A 25 6.15 9.96 -11.79
N CYS A 26 6.10 8.63 -11.87
CA CYS A 26 5.37 7.90 -12.90
C CYS A 26 4.80 6.58 -12.41
N ALA A 27 3.81 6.05 -13.13
CA ALA A 27 3.17 4.77 -12.83
C ALA A 27 4.17 3.59 -12.77
N SER A 28 5.25 3.64 -13.57
CA SER A 28 6.30 2.62 -13.53
C SER A 28 7.10 2.63 -12.22
N CYS A 29 7.33 3.81 -11.62
CA CYS A 29 7.99 3.93 -10.32
C CYS A 29 7.10 3.38 -9.21
N VAL A 30 5.81 3.71 -9.22
CA VAL A 30 4.81 3.19 -8.28
C VAL A 30 4.81 1.67 -8.27
N ASN A 31 4.66 1.06 -9.45
CA ASN A 31 4.60 -0.40 -9.58
C ASN A 31 5.89 -1.09 -9.12
N ARG A 32 7.05 -0.45 -9.31
CA ARG A 32 8.34 -0.96 -8.84
C ARG A 32 8.45 -0.90 -7.31
N VAL A 33 8.04 0.19 -6.69
CA VAL A 33 8.04 0.37 -5.23
C VAL A 33 7.05 -0.59 -4.57
N GLU A 34 5.83 -0.69 -5.08
CA GLU A 34 4.81 -1.61 -4.55
C GLU A 34 5.27 -3.07 -4.59
N ARG A 35 5.87 -3.50 -5.70
CA ARG A 35 6.44 -4.85 -5.82
C ARG A 35 7.62 -5.10 -4.88
N PHE A 36 8.39 -4.08 -4.57
CA PHE A 36 9.49 -4.18 -3.61
C PHE A 36 8.96 -4.32 -2.18
N LEU A 37 7.97 -3.50 -1.80
CA LEU A 37 7.31 -3.57 -0.48
C LEU A 37 6.61 -4.92 -0.27
N LYS A 38 5.90 -5.43 -1.27
CA LYS A 38 5.28 -6.78 -1.23
C LYS A 38 6.29 -7.92 -1.04
N LYS A 39 7.57 -7.70 -1.35
CA LYS A 39 8.64 -8.69 -1.16
C LYS A 39 9.38 -8.51 0.16
N ALA A 40 9.13 -7.42 0.90
CA ALA A 40 9.77 -7.19 2.18
C ALA A 40 9.22 -8.18 3.22
N ASP A 41 10.10 -8.62 4.12
CA ASP A 41 9.76 -9.59 5.16
C ASP A 41 8.77 -8.97 6.15
N GLY A 42 7.70 -9.70 6.48
CA GLY A 42 6.65 -9.22 7.39
C GLY A 42 5.54 -8.37 6.75
N VAL A 43 5.61 -8.07 5.45
CA VAL A 43 4.55 -7.32 4.74
C VAL A 43 3.44 -8.27 4.28
N SER A 44 2.24 -8.09 4.83
CA SER A 44 1.04 -8.85 4.42
C SER A 44 0.43 -8.33 3.12
N GLY A 45 0.55 -7.02 2.87
CA GLY A 45 0.11 -6.34 1.67
C GLY A 45 0.77 -4.97 1.59
N ALA A 46 0.95 -4.48 0.36
CA ALA A 46 1.38 -3.11 0.14
C ALA A 46 0.58 -2.49 -1.01
N SER A 47 0.26 -1.21 -0.86
CA SER A 47 -0.44 -0.38 -1.83
C SER A 47 0.26 0.97 -1.89
N VAL A 48 0.35 1.54 -3.09
CA VAL A 48 1.04 2.81 -3.31
C VAL A 48 0.14 3.74 -4.09
N ASN A 49 -0.09 4.93 -3.57
CA ASN A 49 -0.93 5.94 -4.18
C ASN A 49 -0.11 7.15 -4.60
N LEU A 50 -0.04 7.37 -5.92
CA LEU A 50 0.70 8.48 -6.51
C LEU A 50 0.01 9.84 -6.29
N ALA A 51 -1.33 9.87 -6.26
CA ALA A 51 -2.08 11.10 -6.05
C ALA A 51 -1.83 11.68 -4.65
N THR A 52 -1.62 10.81 -3.66
CA THR A 52 -1.35 11.22 -2.28
C THR A 52 0.13 11.11 -1.89
N SER A 53 0.98 10.54 -2.75
CA SER A 53 2.40 10.26 -2.47
C SER A 53 2.64 9.42 -1.21
N MET A 54 1.75 8.46 -0.96
CA MET A 54 1.75 7.60 0.23
C MET A 54 1.83 6.12 -0.15
N ALA A 55 2.50 5.33 0.68
CA ALA A 55 2.49 3.88 0.64
C ALA A 55 1.95 3.32 1.96
N THR A 56 1.16 2.25 1.88
CA THR A 56 0.50 1.56 3.01
C THR A 56 0.65 0.06 2.87
#